data_AF-A0A519Z8L0-F1
#
_entry.id   AF-A0A519Z8L0-F1
#
_cell.length_a   1.000
_cell.length_b   1.000
_cell.length_c   1.000
_cell.angle_alpha   90.00
_cell.angle_beta   90.00
_cell.angle_gamma   90.00
#
_symmetry.space_group_name_H-M   'P 1'
#
loop_
_entity.id
_entity.type
_entity.pdbx_description
1 polymer ?
#
loop_
_entity_poly.entity_id
_entity_poly.type
_entity_poly.pdbx_seq_one_letter_code
_entity_poly.pdbx_strand_id
1 'polypeptide(L)'
;VRLDACRHAAYSVYSHLEEHGVSVGIVFRLRQLRERIVRIKELLDCLQSEKPERAAAALLADLAQVGIDNQSIRSLIAASSHLTAAKVAERSAESGEHYITRNGAEYREMLRKAAGGGAIVGVTVWVKFLMVGLGLTAFWGGFANGVNYATSFVVIMLLHLTLATKQPAVTAPAMVAKLRDIKQPGAVRRFVDEVANLFRSQVASIVGNIGLVIPVVVLISLFMMLVTGEAMVDEDKARKVLNDIHLLGPLVLYAAFTGVLLFASSIVAGWVENWYVFHNLDSAMQHNPRFTAVLGRERAARWADFMRRNISGLAANISLGFMLGLVPAFMAFFGIGLDVRHVT
;
A
#
# COMPACT_ATOMS: atom_id res chain seq x y z
N VAL A 1 0.35 10.38 -40.84
CA VAL A 1 1.49 11.29 -40.55
C VAL A 1 1.15 12.40 -39.54
N ARG A 2 0.37 13.45 -39.85
CA ARG A 2 0.09 14.53 -38.87
C ARG A 2 -0.71 14.08 -37.64
N LEU A 3 -1.72 13.21 -37.82
CA LEU A 3 -2.47 12.62 -36.70
C LEU A 3 -1.61 11.72 -35.81
N ASP A 4 -0.63 11.03 -36.39
CA ASP A 4 0.31 10.20 -35.65
C ASP A 4 1.27 11.06 -34.82
N ALA A 5 1.71 12.20 -35.36
CA ALA A 5 2.51 13.17 -34.61
C ALA A 5 1.72 13.77 -33.42
N CYS A 6 0.44 14.14 -33.62
CA CYS A 6 -0.44 14.57 -32.51
C CYS A 6 -0.59 13.49 -31.45
N ARG A 7 -0.72 12.22 -31.86
CA ARG A 7 -0.80 11.09 -30.93
C ARG A 7 0.50 10.93 -30.12
N HIS A 8 1.66 11.06 -30.75
CA HIS A 8 2.95 11.01 -30.06
C HIS A 8 3.15 12.17 -29.08
N ALA A 9 2.76 13.39 -29.45
CA ALA A 9 2.80 14.54 -28.55
C ALA A 9 1.84 14.39 -27.34
N ALA A 10 0.70 13.74 -27.51
CA ALA A 10 -0.16 13.40 -26.38
C ALA A 10 0.47 12.35 -25.45
N TYR A 11 1.26 11.41 -25.99
CA TYR A 11 1.96 10.42 -25.17
C TYR A 11 3.03 11.04 -24.27
N SER A 12 3.71 12.11 -24.69
CA SER A 12 4.69 12.80 -23.84
C SER A 12 4.06 13.50 -22.62
N VAL A 13 2.73 13.69 -22.59
CA VAL A 13 2.05 14.24 -21.42
C VAL A 13 1.92 13.20 -20.31
N TYR A 14 1.83 11.91 -20.63
CA TYR A 14 1.77 10.84 -19.62
C TYR A 14 3.06 10.75 -18.81
N SER A 15 4.23 10.86 -19.46
CA SER A 15 5.51 10.89 -18.75
C SER A 15 5.64 12.12 -17.84
N HIS A 16 5.09 13.27 -18.26
CA HIS A 16 5.07 14.47 -17.41
C HIS A 16 4.14 14.34 -16.20
N LEU A 17 2.96 13.72 -16.36
CA LEU A 17 2.03 13.40 -15.28
C LEU A 17 2.62 12.37 -14.29
N GLU A 18 3.43 11.43 -14.78
CA GLU A 18 4.16 10.51 -13.93
C GLU A 18 5.21 11.22 -13.05
N GLU A 19 5.76 12.34 -13.47
CA GLU A 19 6.73 13.07 -12.65
C GLU A 19 6.06 14.11 -11.73
N HIS A 20 5.01 14.79 -12.21
CA HIS A 20 4.41 15.96 -11.55
C HIS A 20 3.03 15.69 -10.92
N GLY A 21 2.62 14.43 -10.87
CA GLY A 21 1.32 14.03 -10.33
C GLY A 21 0.24 13.93 -11.40
N VAL A 22 -0.63 12.95 -11.23
CA VAL A 22 -1.69 12.59 -12.16
C VAL A 22 -2.95 13.38 -11.83
N SER A 23 -3.40 14.21 -12.78
CA SER A 23 -4.73 14.83 -12.75
C SER A 23 -5.72 13.97 -13.51
N VAL A 24 -6.78 13.50 -12.85
CA VAL A 24 -7.87 12.76 -13.49
C VAL A 24 -8.47 13.55 -14.66
N GLY A 25 -8.59 14.87 -14.53
CA GLY A 25 -9.10 15.74 -15.60
C GLY A 25 -8.16 15.86 -16.80
N ILE A 26 -6.83 15.80 -16.60
CA ILE A 26 -5.87 15.79 -17.72
C ILE A 26 -5.85 14.42 -18.39
N VAL A 27 -5.83 13.34 -17.61
CA VAL A 27 -5.93 11.95 -18.14
C VAL A 27 -7.19 11.77 -18.97
N PHE A 28 -8.32 12.28 -18.48
CA PHE A 28 -9.58 12.24 -19.21
C PHE A 28 -9.52 13.03 -20.52
N ARG A 29 -8.93 14.23 -20.53
CA ARG A 29 -8.72 15.01 -21.74
C ARG A 29 -7.77 14.34 -22.74
N LEU A 30 -6.70 13.71 -22.27
CA LEU A 30 -5.79 12.92 -23.11
C LEU A 30 -6.49 11.72 -23.73
N ARG A 31 -7.34 11.02 -22.95
CA ARG A 31 -8.17 9.93 -23.46
C ARG A 31 -9.14 10.43 -24.54
N GLN A 32 -9.86 11.51 -24.29
CA GLN A 32 -10.75 12.11 -25.28
C GLN A 32 -9.99 12.52 -26.54
N LEU A 33 -8.79 13.07 -26.40
CA LEU A 33 -7.95 13.43 -27.53
C LEU A 33 -7.55 12.19 -28.34
N ARG A 34 -7.16 11.09 -27.69
CA ARG A 34 -6.86 9.81 -28.34
C ARG A 34 -8.07 9.26 -29.09
N GLU A 35 -9.22 9.21 -28.44
CA GLU A 35 -10.48 8.74 -29.03
C GLU A 35 -10.89 9.62 -30.22
N ARG A 36 -10.72 10.95 -30.13
CA ARG A 36 -10.94 11.86 -31.26
C ARG A 36 -9.99 11.58 -32.42
N ILE A 37 -8.71 11.31 -32.15
CA ILE A 37 -7.74 10.97 -33.22
C ILE A 37 -8.12 9.67 -33.92
N VAL A 38 -8.52 8.63 -33.16
CA VAL A 38 -8.98 7.36 -33.72
C VAL A 38 -10.22 7.57 -34.58
N ARG A 39 -11.21 8.31 -34.05
CA ARG A 39 -12.44 8.65 -34.77
C ARG A 39 -12.19 9.41 -36.08
N ILE A 40 -11.23 10.34 -36.08
CA ILE A 40 -10.84 11.07 -37.30
C ILE A 40 -10.23 10.10 -38.33
N LYS A 41 -9.43 9.13 -37.91
CA LYS A 41 -8.88 8.11 -38.82
C LYS A 41 -9.98 7.23 -39.41
N GLU A 42 -10.89 6.73 -38.59
CA GLU A 42 -12.00 5.90 -39.05
C GLU A 42 -12.90 6.65 -40.04
N LEU A 43 -13.14 7.95 -39.81
CA LEU A 43 -13.87 8.80 -40.75
C LEU A 43 -13.10 8.99 -42.08
N LEU A 44 -11.79 9.17 -42.03
CA LEU A 44 -10.95 9.28 -43.22
C LEU A 44 -10.89 7.96 -44.00
N ASP A 45 -10.84 6.84 -43.30
CA ASP A 45 -10.85 5.50 -43.89
C ASP A 45 -12.21 5.20 -44.54
N CYS A 46 -13.32 5.62 -43.91
CA CYS A 46 -14.65 5.61 -44.51
C CYS A 46 -14.73 6.43 -45.80
N LEU A 47 -14.17 7.64 -45.81
CA LEU A 47 -14.19 8.55 -46.96
C LEU A 47 -13.33 8.04 -48.14
N GLN A 48 -12.29 7.26 -47.86
CA GLN A 48 -11.38 6.71 -48.88
C GLN A 48 -11.72 5.26 -49.26
N SER A 49 -12.70 4.63 -48.61
CA SER A 49 -13.06 3.24 -48.83
C SER A 49 -13.74 3.03 -50.18
N GLU A 50 -13.27 2.03 -50.93
CA GLU A 50 -13.93 1.54 -52.16
C GLU A 50 -15.32 0.92 -51.88
N LYS A 51 -15.64 0.63 -50.61
CA LYS A 51 -16.91 0.01 -50.17
C LYS A 51 -17.52 0.82 -49.00
N PRO A 52 -18.21 1.94 -49.29
CA PRO A 52 -18.66 2.89 -48.28
C PRO A 52 -19.70 2.31 -47.31
N GLU A 53 -20.56 1.39 -47.75
CA GLU A 53 -21.61 0.81 -46.89
C GLU A 53 -21.06 -0.03 -45.74
N ARG A 54 -20.02 -0.85 -45.99
CA ARG A 54 -19.37 -1.66 -44.94
C ARG A 54 -18.58 -0.80 -43.97
N ALA A 55 -17.91 0.24 -44.47
CA ALA A 55 -17.16 1.16 -43.64
C ALA A 55 -18.10 1.99 -42.74
N ALA A 56 -19.22 2.46 -43.28
CA ALA A 56 -20.25 3.18 -42.51
C ALA A 56 -20.89 2.30 -41.42
N ALA A 57 -21.17 1.03 -41.72
CA ALA A 57 -21.69 0.08 -40.73
C ALA A 57 -20.68 -0.19 -39.59
N ALA A 58 -19.39 -0.36 -39.92
CA ALA A 58 -18.33 -0.54 -38.92
C ALA A 58 -18.16 0.70 -38.04
N LEU A 59 -18.19 1.90 -38.64
CA LEU A 59 -18.16 3.16 -37.90
C LEU A 59 -19.37 3.30 -36.97
N LEU A 60 -20.59 3.01 -37.44
CA LEU A 60 -21.79 3.05 -36.60
C LEU A 60 -21.71 2.08 -35.42
N ALA A 61 -21.19 0.87 -35.64
CA ALA A 61 -20.98 -0.11 -34.58
C ALA A 61 -19.98 0.39 -33.53
N ASP A 62 -18.86 0.98 -33.97
CA ASP A 62 -17.85 1.53 -33.05
C ASP A 62 -18.38 2.74 -32.27
N LEU A 63 -19.14 3.63 -32.94
CA LEU A 63 -19.81 4.76 -32.28
C LEU A 63 -20.85 4.31 -31.25
N ALA A 64 -21.59 3.25 -31.52
CA ALA A 64 -22.54 2.67 -30.57
C ALA A 64 -21.80 2.08 -29.35
N GLN A 65 -20.70 1.37 -29.58
CA GLN A 65 -19.87 0.83 -28.50
C GLN A 65 -19.26 1.94 -27.63
N VAL A 66 -18.71 3.00 -28.24
CA VAL A 66 -18.19 4.18 -27.53
C VAL A 66 -19.31 4.90 -26.75
N GLY A 67 -20.53 4.95 -27.29
CA GLY A 67 -21.70 5.49 -26.59
C GLY A 67 -22.04 4.72 -25.32
N ILE A 68 -22.02 3.38 -25.39
CA ILE A 68 -22.24 2.49 -24.25
C ILE A 68 -21.12 2.65 -23.21
N ASP A 69 -19.87 2.69 -23.66
CA ASP A 69 -18.71 2.82 -22.79
C ASP A 69 -18.68 4.17 -22.06
N ASN A 70 -19.12 5.26 -22.71
CA ASN A 70 -19.20 6.60 -22.12
C ASN A 70 -20.32 6.76 -21.09
N GLN A 71 -21.34 5.90 -21.10
CA GLN A 71 -22.38 5.89 -20.06
C GLN A 71 -21.98 5.06 -18.82
N SER A 72 -20.83 4.38 -18.88
CA SER A 72 -20.39 3.49 -17.81
C SER A 72 -19.44 4.19 -16.83
N ILE A 73 -19.93 4.45 -15.61
CA ILE A 73 -19.09 4.88 -14.49
C ILE A 73 -18.00 3.83 -14.19
N ARG A 74 -18.30 2.54 -14.41
CA ARG A 74 -17.35 1.44 -14.24
C ARG A 74 -16.19 1.53 -15.24
N SER A 75 -16.45 1.88 -16.51
CA SER A 75 -15.41 2.06 -17.53
C SER A 75 -14.49 3.25 -17.19
N LEU A 76 -15.07 4.32 -16.65
CA LEU A 76 -14.34 5.51 -16.22
C LEU A 76 -13.44 5.23 -15.01
N ILE A 77 -13.96 4.51 -14.01
CA ILE A 77 -13.19 4.07 -12.84
C ILE A 77 -12.07 3.12 -13.28
N ALA A 78 -12.35 2.12 -14.12
CA ALA A 78 -11.33 1.18 -14.60
C ALA A 78 -10.19 1.90 -15.34
N ALA A 79 -10.52 2.88 -16.19
CA ALA A 79 -9.51 3.63 -16.94
C ALA A 79 -8.70 4.60 -16.07
N SER A 80 -9.33 5.26 -15.09
CA SER A 80 -8.66 6.23 -14.20
C SER A 80 -7.83 5.55 -13.11
N SER A 81 -8.32 4.42 -12.59
CA SER A 81 -7.64 3.64 -11.56
C SER A 81 -6.39 2.95 -12.09
N HIS A 82 -6.29 2.67 -13.39
CA HIS A 82 -5.13 1.97 -13.94
C HIS A 82 -3.82 2.75 -13.76
N LEU A 83 -3.83 4.09 -13.89
CA LEU A 83 -2.62 4.90 -13.72
C LEU A 83 -2.19 4.97 -12.25
N THR A 84 -3.16 5.16 -11.34
CA THR A 84 -2.88 5.15 -9.90
C THR A 84 -2.43 3.77 -9.43
N ALA A 85 -3.08 2.70 -9.89
CA ALA A 85 -2.72 1.32 -9.56
C ALA A 85 -1.36 0.92 -10.15
N ALA A 86 -1.06 1.31 -11.39
CA ALA A 86 0.25 1.07 -12.00
C ALA A 86 1.36 1.77 -11.21
N LYS A 87 1.14 3.03 -10.83
CA LYS A 87 2.11 3.80 -10.04
C LYS A 87 2.31 3.27 -8.62
N VAL A 88 1.22 2.82 -7.98
CA VAL A 88 1.29 2.10 -6.70
C VAL A 88 2.08 0.81 -6.86
N ALA A 89 1.83 0.04 -7.93
CA ALA A 89 2.53 -1.21 -8.19
C ALA A 89 4.03 -1.02 -8.49
N GLU A 90 4.40 -0.03 -9.32
CA GLU A 90 5.81 0.29 -9.64
C GLU A 90 6.58 0.71 -8.40
N ARG A 91 6.02 1.58 -7.57
CA ARG A 91 6.71 2.04 -6.36
C ARG A 91 6.77 0.99 -5.26
N SER A 92 5.72 0.15 -5.17
CA SER A 92 5.74 -1.01 -4.29
C SER A 92 6.80 -2.01 -4.73
N ALA A 93 6.99 -2.20 -6.05
CA ALA A 93 8.05 -3.02 -6.61
C ALA A 93 9.45 -2.45 -6.31
N GLU A 94 9.68 -1.15 -6.49
CA GLU A 94 10.95 -0.49 -6.18
C GLU A 94 11.32 -0.61 -4.69
N SER A 95 10.35 -0.37 -3.80
CA SER A 95 10.53 -0.55 -2.35
C SER A 95 10.71 -2.02 -1.95
N GLY A 96 9.98 -2.93 -2.60
CA GLY A 96 10.02 -4.37 -2.35
C GLY A 96 11.40 -4.99 -2.58
N GLU A 97 12.17 -4.48 -3.53
CA GLU A 97 13.49 -5.00 -3.87
C GLU A 97 14.50 -4.87 -2.72
N HIS A 98 14.36 -3.83 -1.91
CA HIS A 98 15.19 -3.60 -0.71
C HIS A 98 14.90 -4.60 0.42
N TYR A 99 13.79 -5.33 0.36
CA TYR A 99 13.46 -6.39 1.32
C TYR A 99 14.05 -7.75 0.93
N ILE A 100 14.62 -7.89 -0.26
CA ILE A 100 15.19 -9.15 -0.75
C ILE A 100 16.69 -9.16 -0.51
N THR A 101 17.12 -9.98 0.45
CA THR A 101 18.53 -10.19 0.81
C THR A 101 19.19 -11.20 -0.13
N ARG A 102 20.40 -10.88 -0.60
CA ARG A 102 21.18 -11.66 -1.57
C ARG A 102 22.49 -12.18 -1.01
N ASN A 103 22.95 -11.64 0.13
CA ASN A 103 24.18 -12.08 0.79
C ASN A 103 24.03 -12.16 2.32
N GLY A 104 25.04 -12.74 2.98
CA GLY A 104 25.00 -12.95 4.43
C GLY A 104 25.04 -11.66 5.25
N ALA A 105 25.59 -10.56 4.73
CA ALA A 105 25.61 -9.28 5.42
C ALA A 105 24.20 -8.65 5.44
N GLU A 106 23.53 -8.63 4.29
CA GLU A 106 22.14 -8.19 4.15
C GLU A 106 21.19 -9.04 5.01
N TYR A 107 21.42 -10.35 5.10
CA TYR A 107 20.64 -11.23 5.97
C TYR A 107 20.76 -10.85 7.46
N ARG A 108 21.97 -10.57 7.95
CA ARG A 108 22.18 -10.12 9.33
C ARG A 108 21.58 -8.75 9.59
N GLU A 109 21.66 -7.85 8.62
CA GLU A 109 21.04 -6.53 8.72
C GLU A 109 19.51 -6.64 8.78
N MET A 110 18.91 -7.45 7.91
CA MET A 110 17.48 -7.77 7.93
C MET A 110 17.06 -8.34 9.28
N LEU A 111 17.82 -9.29 9.83
CA LEU A 111 17.55 -9.88 11.14
C LEU A 111 17.56 -8.82 12.25
N ARG A 112 18.52 -7.89 12.25
CA ARG A 112 18.60 -6.79 13.22
C ARG A 112 17.45 -5.79 13.07
N LYS A 113 17.10 -5.40 11.83
CA LYS A 113 15.96 -4.52 11.55
C LYS A 113 14.64 -5.17 11.96
N ALA A 114 14.50 -6.47 11.73
CA ALA A 114 13.35 -7.24 12.17
C ALA A 114 13.30 -7.40 13.69
N ALA A 115 14.43 -7.62 14.36
CA ALA A 115 14.50 -7.63 15.82
C ALA A 115 13.99 -6.31 16.44
N GLY A 116 14.42 -5.17 15.93
CA GLY A 116 13.88 -3.87 16.39
C GLY A 116 12.38 -3.72 16.11
N GLY A 117 11.92 -4.17 14.94
CA GLY A 117 10.48 -4.19 14.63
C GLY A 117 9.68 -5.05 15.60
N GLY A 118 10.23 -6.20 15.98
CA GLY A 118 9.63 -7.09 16.99
C GLY A 118 9.57 -6.47 18.38
N ALA A 119 10.63 -5.77 18.79
CA ALA A 119 10.62 -5.07 20.08
C ALA A 119 9.51 -4.02 20.16
N ILE A 120 9.29 -3.24 19.09
CA ILE A 120 8.19 -2.27 19.02
C ILE A 120 6.84 -2.97 19.08
N VAL A 121 6.66 -4.06 18.32
CA VAL A 121 5.40 -4.84 18.34
C VAL A 121 5.09 -5.37 19.73
N GLY A 122 6.10 -5.83 20.49
CA GLY A 122 5.91 -6.24 21.88
C GLY A 122 5.34 -5.11 22.75
N VAL A 123 5.82 -3.88 22.58
CA VAL A 123 5.27 -2.69 23.24
C VAL A 123 3.86 -2.37 22.74
N THR A 124 3.60 -2.47 21.44
CA THR A 124 2.26 -2.28 20.85
C THR A 124 1.22 -3.21 21.48
N VAL A 125 1.58 -4.48 21.67
CA VAL A 125 0.73 -5.50 22.31
C VAL A 125 0.45 -5.14 23.77
N TRP A 126 1.47 -4.70 24.50
CA TRP A 126 1.26 -4.25 25.89
C TRP A 126 0.31 -3.05 25.98
N VAL A 127 0.50 -2.01 25.16
CA VAL A 127 -0.41 -0.84 25.11
C VAL A 127 -1.84 -1.27 24.76
N LYS A 128 -2.01 -2.24 23.88
CA LYS A 128 -3.33 -2.81 23.55
C LYS A 128 -4.00 -3.44 24.77
N PHE A 129 -3.27 -4.21 25.58
CA PHE A 129 -3.83 -4.80 26.80
C PHE A 129 -4.24 -3.73 27.82
N LEU A 130 -3.45 -2.65 27.97
CA LEU A 130 -3.83 -1.50 28.79
C LEU A 130 -5.14 -0.86 28.29
N MET A 131 -5.28 -0.68 26.98
CA MET A 131 -6.51 -0.12 26.39
C MET A 131 -7.74 -1.00 26.61
N VAL A 132 -7.59 -2.32 26.58
CA VAL A 132 -8.67 -3.26 26.90
C VAL A 132 -9.09 -3.11 28.37
N GLY A 133 -8.16 -2.87 29.28
CA GLY A 133 -8.44 -2.60 30.69
C GLY A 133 -9.27 -1.33 30.94
N LEU A 134 -9.23 -0.35 30.03
CA LEU A 134 -10.01 0.90 30.14
C LEU A 134 -11.51 0.72 29.85
N GLY A 135 -11.94 -0.44 29.34
CA GLY A 135 -13.36 -0.72 29.12
C GLY A 135 -14.05 0.19 28.09
N LEU A 136 -13.30 0.71 27.11
CA LEU A 136 -13.84 1.61 26.08
C LEU A 136 -14.96 0.94 25.26
N THR A 137 -15.92 1.74 24.79
CA THR A 137 -16.96 1.25 23.87
C THR A 137 -16.35 0.77 22.56
N ALA A 138 -17.04 -0.11 21.82
CA ALA A 138 -16.49 -0.77 20.63
C ALA A 138 -15.85 0.19 19.62
N PHE A 139 -16.50 1.33 19.32
CA PHE A 139 -15.96 2.34 18.42
C PHE A 139 -14.68 3.00 18.97
N TRP A 140 -14.72 3.47 20.23
CA TRP A 140 -13.57 4.15 20.84
C TRP A 140 -12.40 3.21 21.11
N GLY A 141 -12.68 1.95 21.46
CA GLY A 141 -11.66 0.90 21.56
C GLY A 141 -11.03 0.59 20.21
N GLY A 142 -11.82 0.47 19.14
CA GLY A 142 -11.32 0.32 17.78
C GLY A 142 -10.47 1.52 17.33
N PHE A 143 -10.90 2.74 17.64
CA PHE A 143 -10.16 3.96 17.35
C PHE A 143 -8.83 4.03 18.10
N ALA A 144 -8.82 3.76 19.42
CA ALA A 144 -7.63 3.74 20.25
C ALA A 144 -6.62 2.68 19.78
N ASN A 145 -7.09 1.47 19.45
CA ASN A 145 -6.27 0.43 18.83
C ASN A 145 -5.72 0.88 17.48
N GLY A 146 -6.53 1.58 16.67
CA GLY A 146 -6.11 2.16 15.40
C GLY A 146 -4.96 3.16 15.55
N VAL A 147 -5.04 4.05 16.54
CA VAL A 147 -3.97 4.98 16.90
C VAL A 147 -2.72 4.24 17.37
N ASN A 148 -2.86 3.21 18.21
CA ASN A 148 -1.74 2.40 18.69
C ASN A 148 -1.00 1.70 17.53
N TYR A 149 -1.73 1.04 16.63
CA TYR A 149 -1.15 0.41 15.45
C TYR A 149 -0.52 1.44 14.51
N ALA A 150 -1.22 2.54 14.18
CA ALA A 150 -0.71 3.59 13.31
C ALA A 150 0.61 4.18 13.85
N THR A 151 0.65 4.50 15.15
CA THR A 151 1.84 5.02 15.81
C THR A 151 2.99 4.02 15.74
N SER A 152 2.74 2.77 16.12
CA SER A 152 3.76 1.71 16.10
C SER A 152 4.32 1.47 14.70
N PHE A 153 3.45 1.46 13.70
CA PHE A 153 3.83 1.31 12.30
C PHE A 153 4.63 2.49 11.75
N VAL A 154 4.28 3.72 12.13
CA VAL A 154 5.05 4.91 11.78
C VAL A 154 6.42 4.90 12.46
N VAL A 155 6.51 4.51 13.74
CA VAL A 155 7.81 4.40 14.43
C VAL A 155 8.69 3.33 13.78
N ILE A 156 8.15 2.16 13.46
CA ILE A 156 8.87 1.11 12.72
C ILE A 156 9.39 1.65 11.39
N MET A 157 8.56 2.39 10.64
CA MET A 157 8.95 2.98 9.36
C MET A 157 10.06 4.02 9.51
N LEU A 158 9.93 4.96 10.46
CA LEU A 158 10.89 6.05 10.67
C LEU A 158 12.25 5.56 11.17
N LEU A 159 12.27 4.45 11.90
CA LEU A 159 13.50 3.79 12.34
C LEU A 159 14.07 2.81 11.30
N HIS A 160 13.43 2.70 10.12
CA HIS A 160 13.79 1.76 9.06
C HIS A 160 13.86 0.30 9.53
N LEU A 161 12.98 -0.06 10.47
CA LEU A 161 12.84 -1.40 11.01
C LEU A 161 11.90 -2.21 10.13
N THR A 162 11.93 -3.54 10.31
CA THR A 162 11.22 -4.45 9.42
C THR A 162 10.14 -5.22 10.17
N LEU A 163 8.97 -5.32 9.54
CA LEU A 163 7.86 -6.12 10.02
C LEU A 163 7.48 -7.17 8.98
N ALA A 164 7.60 -8.44 9.34
CA ALA A 164 7.40 -9.57 8.44
C ALA A 164 6.02 -9.53 7.77
N THR A 165 4.98 -9.16 8.52
CA THR A 165 3.59 -9.15 8.03
C THR A 165 3.32 -8.12 6.94
N LYS A 166 4.20 -7.11 6.77
CA LYS A 166 4.10 -6.12 5.69
C LYS A 166 4.91 -6.50 4.46
N GLN A 167 5.92 -7.37 4.60
CA GLN A 167 6.80 -7.73 3.49
C GLN A 167 6.06 -8.33 2.30
N PRO A 168 5.13 -9.31 2.44
CA PRO A 168 4.47 -9.91 1.29
C PRO A 168 3.75 -8.91 0.37
N ALA A 169 3.14 -7.87 0.95
CA ALA A 169 2.40 -6.86 0.19
C ALA A 169 3.32 -5.97 -0.67
N VAL A 170 4.57 -5.75 -0.24
CA VAL A 170 5.55 -4.93 -0.98
C VAL A 170 6.43 -5.78 -1.91
N THR A 171 6.71 -7.04 -1.57
CA THR A 171 7.55 -7.92 -2.40
C THR A 171 6.78 -8.60 -3.54
N ALA A 172 5.46 -8.82 -3.40
CA ALA A 172 4.67 -9.46 -4.44
C ALA A 172 4.65 -8.66 -5.77
N PRO A 173 4.44 -7.33 -5.79
CA PRO A 173 4.56 -6.53 -7.01
C PRO A 173 5.95 -6.62 -7.67
N ALA A 174 7.02 -6.67 -6.87
CA ALA A 174 8.38 -6.85 -7.37
C ALA A 174 8.53 -8.19 -8.10
N MET A 175 8.00 -9.29 -7.54
CA MET A 175 8.00 -10.61 -8.20
C MET A 175 7.19 -10.60 -9.50
N VAL A 176 6.03 -9.93 -9.51
CA VAL A 176 5.19 -9.80 -10.72
C VAL A 176 5.93 -9.04 -11.82
N ALA A 177 6.70 -8.00 -11.47
CA ALA A 177 7.52 -7.28 -12.45
C ALA A 177 8.56 -8.21 -13.12
N LYS A 178 9.23 -9.09 -12.36
CA LYS A 178 10.20 -10.05 -12.90
C LYS A 178 9.56 -11.13 -13.80
N LEU A 179 8.28 -11.46 -13.59
CA LEU A 179 7.55 -12.41 -14.44
C LEU A 179 7.30 -11.87 -15.86
N ARG A 180 7.28 -10.55 -16.07
CA ARG A 180 7.07 -9.95 -17.41
C ARG A 180 8.16 -10.37 -18.40
N ASP A 181 9.39 -10.60 -17.92
CA ASP A 181 10.55 -10.96 -18.73
C ASP A 181 10.83 -12.48 -18.80
N ILE A 182 9.88 -13.31 -18.34
CA ILE A 182 10.11 -14.76 -18.19
C ILE A 182 10.41 -15.51 -19.49
N LYS A 183 10.09 -14.91 -20.64
CA LYS A 183 10.37 -15.47 -21.97
C LYS A 183 11.84 -15.35 -22.40
N GLN A 184 12.66 -14.58 -21.67
CA GLN A 184 14.08 -14.46 -21.98
C GLN A 184 14.87 -15.72 -21.58
N PRO A 185 15.92 -16.11 -22.33
CA PRO A 185 16.79 -17.21 -21.93
C PRO A 185 17.33 -17.02 -20.50
N GLY A 186 17.22 -18.06 -19.67
CA GLY A 186 17.69 -18.01 -18.27
C GLY A 186 16.81 -17.19 -17.30
N ALA A 187 15.70 -16.61 -17.74
CA ALA A 187 14.80 -15.84 -16.86
C ALA A 187 14.13 -16.71 -15.78
N VAL A 188 13.77 -17.95 -16.09
CA VAL A 188 13.19 -18.88 -15.11
C VAL A 188 14.17 -19.15 -13.96
N ARG A 189 15.46 -19.38 -14.27
CA ARG A 189 16.48 -19.62 -13.23
C ARG A 189 16.67 -18.40 -12.34
N ARG A 190 16.80 -17.21 -12.94
CA ARG A 190 16.88 -15.94 -12.20
C ARG A 190 15.65 -15.72 -11.31
N PHE A 191 14.45 -16.06 -11.80
CA PHE A 191 13.23 -15.96 -11.02
C PHE A 191 13.21 -16.92 -9.83
N VAL A 192 13.63 -18.18 -10.03
CA VAL A 192 13.75 -19.17 -8.94
C VAL A 192 14.76 -18.71 -7.88
N ASP A 193 15.92 -18.20 -8.30
CA ASP A 193 16.92 -17.64 -7.38
C ASP A 193 16.33 -16.47 -6.57
N GLU A 194 15.53 -15.61 -7.21
CA GLU A 194 14.87 -14.50 -6.54
C GLU A 194 13.79 -14.95 -5.54
N VAL A 195 13.01 -15.99 -5.89
CA VAL A 195 12.06 -16.60 -4.95
C VAL A 195 12.78 -17.20 -3.74
N ALA A 196 13.94 -17.85 -3.95
CA ALA A 196 14.75 -18.39 -2.87
C ALA A 196 15.28 -17.27 -1.95
N ASN A 197 15.78 -16.17 -2.53
CA ASN A 197 16.23 -15.00 -1.78
C ASN A 197 15.07 -14.36 -1.00
N LEU A 198 13.90 -14.24 -1.61
CA LEU A 198 12.69 -13.73 -0.96
C LEU A 198 12.31 -14.60 0.24
N PHE A 199 12.26 -15.92 0.06
CA PHE A 199 11.92 -16.86 1.14
C PHE A 199 12.92 -16.75 2.30
N ARG A 200 14.22 -16.71 2.02
CA ARG A 200 15.26 -16.49 3.04
C ARG A 200 15.05 -15.18 3.80
N SER A 201 14.69 -14.12 3.09
CA SER A 201 14.46 -12.80 3.68
C SER A 201 13.22 -12.75 4.57
N GLN A 202 12.15 -13.43 4.16
CA GLN A 202 10.93 -13.58 4.97
C GLN A 202 11.21 -14.39 6.24
N VAL A 203 11.96 -15.49 6.13
CA VAL A 203 12.38 -16.26 7.31
C VAL A 203 13.21 -15.39 8.27
N ALA A 204 14.19 -14.63 7.75
CA ALA A 204 14.98 -13.72 8.57
C ALA A 204 14.10 -12.70 9.31
N SER A 205 13.10 -12.14 8.61
CA SER A 205 12.20 -11.17 9.21
C SER A 205 11.30 -11.78 10.27
N ILE A 206 10.75 -12.97 10.03
CA ILE A 206 9.88 -13.65 11.00
C ILE A 206 10.69 -14.02 12.25
N VAL A 207 11.86 -14.63 12.06
CA VAL A 207 12.75 -15.02 13.17
C VAL A 207 13.21 -13.78 13.95
N GLY A 208 13.58 -12.71 13.26
CA GLY A 208 13.98 -11.46 13.90
C GLY A 208 12.85 -10.85 14.71
N ASN A 209 11.64 -10.73 14.15
CA ASN A 209 10.48 -10.21 14.87
C ASN A 209 10.19 -11.07 16.12
N ILE A 210 9.99 -12.38 15.96
CA ILE A 210 9.68 -13.29 17.08
C ILE A 210 10.78 -13.27 18.14
N GLY A 211 12.04 -13.25 17.72
CA GLY A 211 13.20 -13.27 18.59
C GLY A 211 13.25 -12.11 19.60
N LEU A 212 12.61 -10.97 19.29
CA LEU A 212 12.52 -9.82 20.19
C LEU A 212 11.11 -9.56 20.75
N VAL A 213 10.03 -9.92 20.03
CA VAL A 213 8.66 -9.79 20.56
C VAL A 213 8.52 -10.58 21.85
N ILE A 214 8.89 -11.87 21.84
CA ILE A 214 8.73 -12.77 22.99
C ILE A 214 9.46 -12.24 24.24
N PRO A 215 10.78 -11.97 24.21
CA PRO A 215 11.47 -11.50 25.41
C PRO A 215 10.96 -10.14 25.87
N VAL A 216 10.58 -9.22 24.96
CA VAL A 216 10.01 -7.94 25.37
C VAL A 216 8.69 -8.12 26.10
N VAL A 217 7.79 -8.96 25.58
CA VAL A 217 6.50 -9.25 26.25
C VAL A 217 6.73 -9.95 27.60
N VAL A 218 7.68 -10.88 27.69
CA VAL A 218 8.04 -11.54 28.95
C VAL A 218 8.58 -10.53 29.96
N LEU A 219 9.50 -9.64 29.55
CA LEU A 219 10.06 -8.61 30.43
C LEU A 219 8.98 -7.65 30.94
N ILE A 220 8.06 -7.24 30.07
CA ILE A 220 6.92 -6.39 30.44
C ILE A 220 6.01 -7.12 31.43
N SER A 221 5.69 -8.40 31.18
CA SER A 221 4.84 -9.20 32.06
C SER A 221 5.48 -9.38 33.45
N LEU A 222 6.78 -9.69 33.50
CA LEU A 222 7.53 -9.79 34.75
C LEU A 222 7.57 -8.45 35.49
N PHE A 223 7.79 -7.34 34.76
CA PHE A 223 7.78 -6.01 35.34
C PHE A 223 6.40 -5.67 35.96
N MET A 224 5.30 -5.98 35.27
CA MET A 224 3.96 -5.81 35.83
C MET A 224 3.77 -6.67 37.07
N MET A 225 4.14 -7.95 37.03
CA MET A 225 4.01 -8.85 38.18
C MET A 225 4.79 -8.33 39.41
N LEU A 226 5.97 -7.74 39.21
CA LEU A 226 6.76 -7.16 40.29
C LEU A 226 6.16 -5.87 40.87
N VAL A 227 5.45 -5.07 40.06
CA VAL A 227 4.91 -3.76 40.46
C VAL A 227 3.48 -3.84 40.99
N THR A 228 2.62 -4.64 40.35
CA THR A 228 1.18 -4.74 40.66
C THR A 228 0.81 -6.05 41.35
N GLY A 229 1.68 -7.07 41.35
CA GLY A 229 1.38 -8.41 41.86
C GLY A 229 0.53 -9.26 40.90
N GLU A 230 0.15 -8.73 39.74
CA GLU A 230 -0.69 -9.41 38.76
C GLU A 230 0.05 -9.59 37.42
N ALA A 231 -0.20 -10.72 36.75
CA ALA A 231 0.34 -10.97 35.42
C ALA A 231 -0.37 -10.12 34.35
N MET A 232 0.31 -9.81 33.25
CA MET A 232 -0.27 -9.04 32.14
C MET A 232 -1.54 -9.69 31.55
N VAL A 233 -1.62 -11.01 31.59
CA VAL A 233 -2.76 -11.80 31.10
C VAL A 233 -3.08 -12.87 32.13
N ASP A 234 -4.33 -12.90 32.59
CA ASP A 234 -4.83 -13.92 33.51
C ASP A 234 -4.99 -15.29 32.82
N GLU A 235 -5.00 -16.38 33.60
CA GLU A 235 -5.00 -17.76 33.10
C GLU A 235 -6.18 -18.03 32.15
N ASP A 236 -7.38 -17.60 32.52
CA ASP A 236 -8.58 -17.78 31.71
C ASP A 236 -8.48 -17.07 30.35
N LYS A 237 -7.87 -15.87 30.36
CA LYS A 237 -7.67 -15.07 29.15
C LYS A 237 -6.56 -15.67 28.27
N ALA A 238 -5.51 -16.22 28.88
CA ALA A 238 -4.45 -16.94 28.17
C ALA A 238 -4.99 -18.22 27.49
N ARG A 239 -5.78 -19.02 28.21
CA ARG A 239 -6.44 -20.22 27.67
C ARG A 239 -7.39 -19.86 26.53
N LYS A 240 -8.18 -18.78 26.67
CA LYS A 240 -9.06 -18.30 25.60
C LYS A 240 -8.29 -17.90 24.35
N VAL A 241 -7.22 -17.11 24.50
CA VAL A 241 -6.35 -16.71 23.37
C VAL A 241 -5.72 -17.91 22.68
N LEU A 242 -5.25 -18.91 23.44
CA LEU A 242 -4.67 -20.13 22.87
C LEU A 242 -5.71 -20.97 22.10
N ASN A 243 -6.92 -21.13 22.66
CA ASN A 243 -8.01 -21.85 22.00
C ASN A 243 -8.48 -21.16 20.72
N ASP A 244 -8.38 -19.83 20.66
CA ASP A 244 -8.70 -19.07 19.46
C ASP A 244 -7.67 -19.30 18.33
N ILE A 245 -6.44 -19.74 18.62
CA ILE A 245 -5.36 -19.99 17.64
C ILE A 245 -5.39 -21.47 17.18
N HIS A 246 -6.47 -21.89 16.52
CA HIS A 246 -6.55 -23.21 15.88
C HIS A 246 -6.17 -23.15 14.39
N LEU A 247 -5.17 -23.96 13.97
CA LEU A 247 -4.68 -24.03 12.58
C LEU A 247 -5.76 -24.46 11.57
N LEU A 248 -6.75 -25.24 12.02
CA LEU A 248 -7.87 -25.76 11.20
C LEU A 248 -9.07 -24.78 11.13
N GLY A 249 -8.97 -23.60 11.75
CA GLY A 249 -10.01 -22.57 11.72
C GLY A 249 -9.96 -21.68 10.47
N PRO A 250 -10.75 -20.59 10.41
CA PRO A 250 -10.82 -19.66 9.26
C PRO A 250 -9.58 -18.76 9.09
N LEU A 251 -8.41 -19.20 9.56
CA LEU A 251 -7.15 -18.44 9.56
C LEU A 251 -6.76 -17.94 8.16
N VAL A 252 -6.95 -18.78 7.13
CA VAL A 252 -6.66 -18.40 5.74
C VAL A 252 -7.54 -17.25 5.28
N LEU A 253 -8.82 -17.23 5.68
CA LEU A 253 -9.74 -16.14 5.35
C LEU A 253 -9.31 -14.83 6.03
N TYR A 254 -8.88 -14.90 7.29
CA TYR A 254 -8.36 -13.73 8.01
C TYR A 254 -7.04 -13.21 7.42
N ALA A 255 -6.14 -14.11 7.01
CA ALA A 255 -4.91 -13.73 6.33
C ALA A 255 -5.19 -13.07 4.97
N ALA A 256 -6.12 -13.64 4.18
CA ALA A 256 -6.56 -13.05 2.92
C ALA A 256 -7.19 -11.67 3.13
N PHE A 257 -8.04 -11.52 4.15
CA PHE A 257 -8.65 -10.25 4.52
C PHE A 257 -7.61 -9.21 4.92
N THR A 258 -6.61 -9.60 5.72
CA THR A 258 -5.47 -8.73 6.07
C THR A 258 -4.69 -8.31 4.83
N GLY A 259 -4.51 -9.20 3.86
CA GLY A 259 -3.94 -8.88 2.55
C GLY A 259 -4.74 -7.82 1.79
N VAL A 260 -6.08 -7.89 1.83
CA VAL A 260 -6.95 -6.86 1.25
C VAL A 260 -6.76 -5.52 1.94
N LEU A 261 -6.64 -5.48 3.27
CA LEU A 261 -6.39 -4.24 4.02
C LEU A 261 -5.01 -3.64 3.68
N LEU A 262 -3.97 -4.48 3.56
CA LEU A 262 -2.64 -4.04 3.12
C LEU A 262 -2.69 -3.42 1.71
N PHE A 263 -3.38 -4.07 0.78
CA PHE A 263 -3.59 -3.54 -0.56
C PHE A 263 -4.37 -2.22 -0.56
N ALA A 264 -5.47 -2.15 0.19
CA ALA A 264 -6.27 -0.94 0.32
C ALA A 264 -5.47 0.23 0.89
N SER A 265 -4.65 -0.01 1.92
CA SER A 265 -3.75 1.01 2.50
C SER A 265 -2.72 1.52 1.48
N SER A 266 -2.25 0.65 0.59
CA SER A 266 -1.29 1.02 -0.48
C SER A 266 -1.95 1.90 -1.55
N ILE A 267 -3.24 1.67 -1.86
CA ILE A 267 -4.02 2.56 -2.73
C ILE A 267 -4.19 3.93 -2.09
N VAL A 268 -4.55 3.98 -0.80
CA VAL A 268 -4.68 5.25 -0.05
C VAL A 268 -3.36 6.01 -0.06
N ALA A 269 -2.24 5.33 0.15
CA ALA A 269 -0.91 5.93 0.09
C ALA A 269 -0.60 6.55 -1.28
N GLY A 270 -0.82 5.81 -2.36
CA GLY A 270 -0.62 6.32 -3.72
C GLY A 270 -1.53 7.50 -4.06
N TRP A 271 -2.77 7.49 -3.57
CA TRP A 271 -3.70 8.61 -3.75
C TRP A 271 -3.25 9.86 -2.97
N VAL A 272 -2.87 9.72 -1.69
CA VAL A 272 -2.38 10.84 -0.86
C VAL A 272 -1.11 11.43 -1.44
N GLU A 273 -0.19 10.57 -1.87
CA GLU A 273 1.05 11.01 -2.51
C GLU A 273 0.78 11.75 -3.83
N ASN A 274 -0.09 11.20 -4.68
CA ASN A 274 -0.48 11.87 -5.91
C ASN A 274 -1.08 13.25 -5.63
N TRP A 275 -1.96 13.34 -4.62
CA TRP A 275 -2.55 14.61 -4.17
C TRP A 275 -1.49 15.59 -3.65
N TYR A 276 -0.49 15.10 -2.91
CA TYR A 276 0.62 15.89 -2.38
C TYR A 276 1.48 16.50 -3.49
N VAL A 277 1.87 15.68 -4.47
CA VAL A 277 2.66 16.12 -5.63
C VAL A 277 1.84 17.05 -6.53
N PHE A 278 0.58 16.70 -6.82
CA PHE A 278 -0.28 17.48 -7.70
C PHE A 278 -0.52 18.92 -7.18
N HIS A 279 -0.63 19.10 -5.86
CA HIS A 279 -0.80 20.42 -5.25
C HIS A 279 0.53 21.12 -4.92
N ASN A 280 1.68 20.55 -5.31
CA ASN A 280 3.02 21.06 -5.00
C ASN A 280 3.17 21.45 -3.52
N LEU A 281 2.69 20.58 -2.62
CA LEU A 281 2.65 20.87 -1.19
C LEU A 281 4.05 21.01 -0.58
N ASP A 282 5.05 20.37 -1.17
CA ASP A 282 6.47 20.60 -0.88
C ASP A 282 6.86 22.06 -1.09
N SER A 283 6.55 22.63 -2.26
CA SER A 283 6.80 24.04 -2.56
C SER A 283 5.97 24.97 -1.68
N ALA A 284 4.70 24.62 -1.43
CA ALA A 284 3.82 25.38 -0.54
C ALA A 284 4.38 25.42 0.89
N MET A 285 4.88 24.30 1.42
CA MET A 285 5.53 24.27 2.73
C MET A 285 6.79 25.13 2.76
N GLN A 286 7.61 25.12 1.70
CA GLN A 286 8.84 25.91 1.65
C GLN A 286 8.61 27.42 1.60
N HIS A 287 7.56 27.88 0.88
CA HIS A 287 7.38 29.29 0.55
C HIS A 287 6.19 29.96 1.24
N ASN A 288 5.34 29.22 1.96
CA ASN A 288 4.19 29.80 2.65
C ASN A 288 4.66 30.74 3.78
N PRO A 289 4.26 32.03 3.77
CA PRO A 289 4.67 33.01 4.77
C PRO A 289 4.29 32.61 6.20
N ARG A 290 3.13 31.98 6.41
CA ARG A 290 2.70 31.55 7.75
C ARG A 290 3.53 30.38 8.26
N PHE A 291 3.81 29.41 7.39
CA PHE A 291 4.57 28.22 7.77
C PHE A 291 6.05 28.56 8.03
N THR A 292 6.64 29.39 7.16
CA THR A 292 8.01 29.88 7.33
C THR A 292 8.17 30.86 8.48
N ALA A 293 7.14 31.65 8.83
CA ALA A 293 7.16 32.50 10.02
C ALA A 293 7.20 31.69 11.32
N VAL A 294 6.48 30.57 11.40
CA VAL A 294 6.42 29.73 12.61
C VAL A 294 7.67 28.86 12.76
N LEU A 295 8.12 28.22 11.67
CA LEU A 295 9.21 27.23 11.73
C LEU A 295 10.60 27.82 11.40
N GLY A 296 10.64 28.91 10.62
CA GLY A 296 11.84 29.39 9.93
C GLY A 296 12.04 28.70 8.57
N ARG A 297 12.70 29.41 7.63
CA ARG A 297 12.89 28.93 6.25
C ARG A 297 13.64 27.59 6.15
N GLU A 298 14.71 27.43 6.91
CA GLU A 298 15.52 26.20 6.89
C GLU A 298 14.75 24.98 7.45
N ARG A 299 13.96 25.18 8.52
CA ARG A 299 13.12 24.10 9.05
C ARG A 299 11.99 23.79 8.08
N ALA A 300 11.35 24.79 7.49
CA ALA A 300 10.32 24.59 6.48
C ALA A 300 10.83 23.77 5.28
N ALA A 301 12.04 24.04 4.80
CA ALA A 301 12.70 23.26 3.76
C ALA A 301 12.95 21.80 4.17
N ARG A 302 13.48 21.58 5.38
CA ARG A 302 13.68 20.21 5.91
C ARG A 302 12.37 19.44 6.06
N TRP A 303 11.31 20.10 6.52
CA TRP A 303 10.00 19.49 6.66
C TRP A 303 9.37 19.15 5.30
N ALA A 304 9.50 20.04 4.32
CA ALA A 304 9.04 19.77 2.95
C ALA A 304 9.76 18.57 2.34
N ASP A 305 11.08 18.50 2.47
CA ASP A 305 11.88 17.37 1.98
C ASP A 305 11.56 16.07 2.73
N PHE A 306 11.39 16.13 4.05
CA PHE A 306 10.94 14.99 4.84
C PHE A 306 9.55 14.48 4.40
N MET A 307 8.58 15.39 4.21
CA MET A 307 7.25 15.03 3.73
C MET A 307 7.31 14.45 2.32
N ARG A 308 8.04 15.06 1.38
CA ARG A 308 8.19 14.55 0.02
C ARG A 308 8.72 13.11 -0.02
N ARG A 309 9.64 12.78 0.89
CA ARG A 309 10.23 11.43 1.00
C ARG A 309 9.34 10.43 1.75
N ASN A 310 8.54 10.86 2.72
CA ASN A 310 7.84 9.97 3.66
C ASN A 310 6.31 9.98 3.55
N ILE A 311 5.68 10.90 2.81
CA ILE A 311 4.21 11.08 2.82
C ILE A 311 3.46 9.81 2.42
N SER A 312 3.96 9.09 1.41
CA SER A 312 3.38 7.83 0.94
C SER A 312 3.45 6.75 2.04
N GLY A 313 4.64 6.59 2.65
CA GLY A 313 4.84 5.65 3.76
C GLY A 313 4.00 5.99 5.00
N LEU A 314 3.90 7.28 5.35
CA LEU A 314 3.05 7.74 6.46
C LEU A 314 1.58 7.41 6.17
N ALA A 315 1.08 7.75 4.98
CA ALA A 315 -0.29 7.48 4.59
C ALA A 315 -0.61 5.97 4.59
N ALA A 316 0.29 5.13 4.08
CA ALA A 316 0.15 3.67 4.12
C ALA A 316 0.05 3.14 5.55
N ASN A 317 0.99 3.52 6.42
CA ASN A 317 1.08 3.01 7.79
C ASN A 317 -0.06 3.51 8.68
N ILE A 318 -0.44 4.79 8.54
CA ILE A 318 -1.54 5.40 9.30
C ILE A 318 -2.87 4.79 8.88
N SER A 319 -3.14 4.72 7.57
CA SER A 319 -4.40 4.14 7.06
C SER A 319 -4.52 2.67 7.42
N LEU A 320 -3.44 1.88 7.30
CA LEU A 320 -3.43 0.49 7.73
C LEU A 320 -3.70 0.34 9.23
N GLY A 321 -3.05 1.17 10.07
CA GLY A 321 -3.27 1.14 11.52
C GLY A 321 -4.73 1.35 11.88
N PHE A 322 -5.37 2.38 11.32
CA PHE A 322 -6.79 2.64 11.51
C PHE A 322 -7.68 1.53 10.93
N MET A 323 -7.35 0.97 9.77
CA MET A 323 -8.10 -0.17 9.21
C MET A 323 -8.05 -1.37 10.15
N LEU A 324 -6.88 -1.73 10.69
CA LEU A 324 -6.75 -2.84 11.64
C LEU A 324 -7.48 -2.60 12.97
N GLY A 325 -7.61 -1.35 13.40
CA GLY A 325 -8.32 -0.99 14.64
C GLY A 325 -9.84 -0.88 14.49
N LEU A 326 -10.30 -0.17 13.45
CA LEU A 326 -11.71 0.18 13.27
C LEU A 326 -12.52 -0.87 12.51
N VAL A 327 -11.93 -1.54 11.51
CA VAL A 327 -12.68 -2.50 10.69
C VAL A 327 -13.29 -3.64 11.52
N PRO A 328 -12.58 -4.26 12.49
CA PRO A 328 -13.21 -5.25 13.38
C PRO A 328 -14.40 -4.68 14.16
N ALA A 329 -14.29 -3.45 14.67
CA ALA A 329 -15.37 -2.80 15.40
C ALA A 329 -16.60 -2.53 14.53
N PHE A 330 -16.39 -2.09 13.28
CA PHE A 330 -17.47 -1.92 12.31
C PHE A 330 -18.10 -3.25 11.89
N MET A 331 -17.29 -4.27 11.60
CA MET A 331 -17.79 -5.59 11.18
C MET A 331 -18.62 -6.26 12.30
N ALA A 332 -18.18 -6.12 13.55
CA ALA A 332 -18.92 -6.56 14.73
C ALA A 332 -20.28 -5.86 14.85
N PHE A 333 -20.36 -4.56 14.54
CA PHE A 333 -21.63 -3.81 14.53
C PHE A 333 -22.63 -4.35 13.50
N PHE A 334 -22.16 -4.81 12.34
CA PHE A 334 -23.00 -5.41 11.30
C PHE A 334 -23.25 -6.93 11.50
N GLY A 335 -22.84 -7.50 12.63
CA GLY A 335 -23.01 -8.93 12.92
C GLY A 335 -22.10 -9.87 12.13
N ILE A 336 -21.11 -9.31 11.41
CA ILE A 336 -20.12 -10.09 10.66
C ILE A 336 -18.94 -10.33 11.61
N GLY A 337 -18.85 -11.52 12.19
CA GLY A 337 -17.78 -11.95 13.12
C GLY A 337 -16.39 -12.14 12.47
N LEU A 338 -15.98 -11.24 11.58
CA LEU A 338 -14.66 -11.23 10.97
C LEU A 338 -13.69 -10.45 11.85
N ASP A 339 -12.96 -11.17 12.70
CA ASP A 339 -11.89 -10.60 13.51
C ASP A 339 -10.60 -10.47 12.67
N VAL A 340 -9.91 -9.33 12.70
CA VAL A 340 -8.66 -9.16 11.94
C VAL A 340 -7.51 -9.80 12.71
N ARG A 341 -7.31 -11.11 12.49
CA ARG A 341 -6.18 -11.85 13.03
C ARG A 341 -4.94 -11.58 12.18
N HIS A 342 -4.15 -10.60 12.60
CA HIS A 342 -2.82 -10.35 12.09
C HIS A 342 -1.81 -11.03 13.02
N VAL A 343 -0.70 -11.53 12.46
CA VAL A 343 0.40 -12.12 13.23
C VAL A 343 1.11 -10.99 13.97
N THR A 344 0.72 -10.76 15.22
CA THR A 344 1.52 -10.03 16.23
C THR A 344 2.03 -11.03 17.25
#